data_AF-U7NV72-F1
#
_entry.id   AF-U7NV72-F1
#
_cell.length_a   1.000
_cell.length_b   1.000
_cell.length_c   1.000
_cell.angle_alpha   90.00
_cell.angle_beta   90.00
_cell.angle_gamma   90.00
#
_symmetry.space_group_name_H-M   'P 1'
#
loop_
_entity.id
_entity.type
_entity.pdbx_description
1 polymer ?
#
loop_
_entity_poly.entity_id
_entity_poly.type
_entity_poly.pdbx_seq_one_letter_code
_entity_poly.pdbx_strand_id
1 'polypeptide(L)'
;MLENCRNARERWGGVSELIDRWLKERQELLVQYCELSGESDFSQTDALREKFVRLCEVLVDYVSAGHFEVYEQLIQEAREFNDGGLELAAKLYPRIEQTTEVALNFNDRLDGRELSEVDVKELFNELSRLGEVLESRFEMEDFLIENLHNAHAGKVASA
;
A
#
# COMPACT_ATOMS: atom_id res chain seq x y z
N MET A 1 7.04 -15.43 8.54
CA MET A 1 7.17 -16.46 9.60
C MET A 1 6.55 -15.94 10.90
N LEU A 2 5.29 -16.27 11.14
CA LEU A 2 4.55 -16.04 12.41
C LEU A 2 4.18 -17.39 13.06
N GLU A 3 5.04 -18.40 12.93
CA GLU A 3 4.70 -19.81 13.26
C GLU A 3 4.85 -20.19 14.75
N ASN A 4 4.90 -19.23 15.70
CA ASN A 4 5.12 -19.58 17.11
C ASN A 4 4.58 -18.58 18.16
N CYS A 5 3.46 -17.91 17.90
CA CYS A 5 2.83 -17.07 18.93
C CYS A 5 2.01 -17.94 19.91
N ARG A 6 2.24 -17.80 21.23
CA ARG A 6 1.70 -18.70 22.27
C ARG A 6 0.35 -18.24 22.83
N ASN A 7 -0.07 -17.00 22.60
CA ASN A 7 -1.39 -16.49 22.99
C ASN A 7 -1.89 -15.37 22.06
N ALA A 8 -3.17 -15.01 22.17
CA ALA A 8 -3.83 -14.01 21.32
C ALA A 8 -3.18 -12.61 21.39
N ARG A 9 -2.63 -12.24 22.54
CA ARG A 9 -1.96 -10.94 22.75
C ARG A 9 -0.62 -10.85 22.03
N GLU A 10 0.19 -11.92 22.05
CA GLU A 10 1.44 -11.98 21.29
C GLU A 10 1.19 -11.96 19.77
N ARG A 11 0.12 -12.61 19.29
CA ARG A 11 -0.28 -12.54 17.88
C ARG A 11 -0.68 -11.14 17.47
N TRP A 12 -1.61 -10.54 18.22
CA TRP A 12 -2.09 -9.18 17.95
C TRP A 12 -0.94 -8.17 17.95
N GLY A 13 -0.03 -8.24 18.93
CA GLY A 13 1.16 -7.38 18.96
C GLY A 13 2.08 -7.57 17.75
N GLY A 14 2.27 -8.81 17.26
CA GLY A 14 3.04 -9.07 16.05
C GLY A 14 2.37 -8.52 14.78
N VAL A 15 1.04 -8.53 14.72
CA VAL A 15 0.26 -7.91 13.62
C VAL A 15 0.33 -6.38 13.72
N SER A 16 0.29 -5.79 14.91
CA SER A 16 0.49 -4.34 15.07
C SER A 16 1.86 -3.90 14.58
N GLU A 17 2.94 -4.62 14.93
CA GLU A 17 4.29 -4.33 14.44
C GLU A 17 4.41 -4.48 12.92
N LEU A 18 3.67 -5.42 12.31
CA LEU A 18 3.61 -5.59 10.86
C LEU A 18 2.91 -4.39 10.20
N ILE A 19 1.76 -3.97 10.73
CA ILE A 19 1.01 -2.80 10.24
C ILE A 19 1.86 -1.53 10.37
N ASP A 20 2.54 -1.32 11.50
CA ASP A 20 3.40 -0.15 11.70
C ASP A 20 4.53 -0.06 10.66
N ARG A 21 5.16 -1.20 10.32
CA ARG A 21 6.18 -1.25 9.25
C ARG A 21 5.57 -0.92 7.88
N TRP A 22 4.40 -1.46 7.58
CA TRP A 22 3.73 -1.22 6.31
C TRP A 22 3.24 0.24 6.16
N LEU A 23 2.76 0.86 7.24
CA LEU A 23 2.42 2.29 7.25
C LEU A 23 3.66 3.18 7.07
N LYS A 24 4.83 2.72 7.52
CA LYS A 24 6.10 3.42 7.25
C LYS A 24 6.47 3.34 5.76
N GLU A 25 6.26 2.20 5.10
CA GLU A 25 6.43 2.08 3.65
C GLU A 25 5.46 2.99 2.88
N ARG A 26 4.20 3.09 3.34
CA ARG A 26 3.24 4.07 2.81
C ARG A 26 3.77 5.50 2.91
N GLN A 27 4.36 5.86 4.05
CA GLN A 27 4.94 7.18 4.25
C GLN A 27 6.10 7.42 3.27
N GLU A 28 6.96 6.43 3.07
CA GLU A 28 8.06 6.53 2.11
C GLU A 28 7.54 6.71 0.67
N LEU A 29 6.50 5.95 0.28
CA LEU A 29 5.83 6.12 -1.00
C LEU A 29 5.31 7.54 -1.19
N LEU A 30 4.64 8.11 -0.18
CA LEU A 30 4.14 9.48 -0.21
C LEU A 30 5.26 10.51 -0.34
N VAL A 31 6.42 10.29 0.30
CA VAL A 31 7.58 11.18 0.17
C VAL A 31 8.10 11.18 -1.27
N GLN A 32 8.30 10.00 -1.88
CA GLN A 32 8.75 9.89 -3.26
C GLN A 32 7.74 10.53 -4.24
N TYR A 33 6.44 10.32 -3.98
CA TYR A 33 5.37 10.91 -4.78
C TYR A 33 5.38 12.44 -4.72
N CYS A 34 5.51 13.00 -3.51
CA CYS A 34 5.57 14.45 -3.31
C CYS A 34 6.81 15.07 -3.95
N GLU A 35 7.96 14.39 -3.86
CA GLU A 35 9.19 14.85 -4.49
C GLU A 35 9.02 14.98 -6.01
N LEU A 36 8.46 13.96 -6.66
CA LEU A 36 8.15 14.02 -8.09
C LEU A 36 7.12 15.09 -8.41
N SER A 37 6.03 15.17 -7.65
CA SER A 37 4.94 16.13 -7.90
C SER A 37 5.36 17.60 -7.78
N GLY A 38 6.48 17.88 -7.09
CA GLY A 38 7.07 19.21 -7.00
C GLY A 38 7.95 19.62 -8.19
N GLU A 39 8.23 18.71 -9.12
CA GLU A 39 9.07 18.97 -10.29
C GLU A 39 8.35 19.83 -11.33
N SER A 40 9.10 20.76 -11.93
CA SER A 40 8.57 21.70 -12.93
C SER A 40 9.42 21.80 -14.19
N ASP A 41 10.63 21.24 -14.19
CA ASP A 41 11.51 21.17 -15.34
C ASP A 41 11.56 19.76 -15.93
N PHE A 42 10.72 19.52 -16.94
CA PHE A 42 10.63 18.22 -17.61
C PHE A 42 11.73 17.93 -18.62
N SER A 43 12.67 18.87 -18.82
CA SER A 43 13.81 18.66 -19.72
C SER A 43 14.88 17.74 -19.15
N GLN A 44 14.90 17.53 -17.83
CA GLN A 44 15.86 16.68 -17.12
C GLN A 44 15.43 15.20 -17.14
N THR A 45 15.25 14.65 -18.33
CA THR A 45 14.62 13.34 -18.55
C THR A 45 15.29 12.19 -17.78
N ASP A 46 16.63 12.14 -17.73
CA ASP A 46 17.36 11.08 -17.02
C ASP A 46 17.19 11.17 -15.50
N ALA A 47 17.31 12.37 -14.94
CA ALA A 47 17.13 12.60 -13.50
C ALA A 47 15.69 12.30 -13.06
N LEU A 48 14.70 12.69 -13.88
CA LEU A 48 13.29 12.39 -13.65
C LEU A 48 13.02 10.89 -13.77
N ARG A 49 13.62 10.21 -14.75
CA ARG A 49 13.54 8.75 -14.90
C ARG A 49 13.98 8.05 -13.62
N GLU A 50 15.12 8.44 -13.06
CA GLU A 50 15.62 7.84 -11.81
C GLU A 50 14.65 8.05 -10.64
N LYS A 51 14.03 9.24 -10.53
CA LYS A 51 13.00 9.50 -9.51
C LYS A 51 11.76 8.62 -9.72
N PHE A 52 11.29 8.47 -10.95
CA PHE A 52 10.16 7.59 -11.27
C PHE A 52 10.46 6.12 -10.96
N VAL A 53 11.67 5.66 -11.25
CA VAL A 53 12.11 4.29 -10.90
C VAL A 53 12.08 4.10 -9.38
N ARG A 54 12.65 5.02 -8.60
CA ARG A 54 12.60 4.95 -7.13
C ARG A 54 11.17 4.94 -6.59
N LEU A 55 10.29 5.77 -7.14
CA LEU A 55 8.88 5.75 -6.77
C LEU A 55 8.27 4.36 -7.03
N CYS A 56 8.54 3.76 -8.19
CA CYS A 56 7.96 2.48 -8.57
C CYS A 56 8.50 1.31 -7.73
N GLU A 57 9.78 1.33 -7.37
CA GLU A 57 10.36 0.34 -6.43
C GLU A 57 9.57 0.34 -5.11
N VAL A 58 9.42 1.52 -4.49
CA VAL A 58 8.66 1.65 -3.23
C VAL A 58 7.18 1.33 -3.42
N LEU A 59 6.58 1.73 -4.55
CA LEU A 59 5.18 1.43 -4.87
C LEU A 59 4.92 -0.07 -4.96
N VAL A 60 5.77 -0.80 -5.70
CA VAL A 60 5.65 -2.24 -5.90
C VAL A 60 5.87 -2.99 -4.59
N ASP A 61 6.86 -2.58 -3.80
CA ASP A 61 7.09 -3.15 -2.47
C ASP A 61 5.86 -2.94 -1.56
N TYR A 62 5.34 -1.70 -1.51
CA TYR A 62 4.17 -1.35 -0.70
C TYR A 62 2.89 -2.11 -1.09
N VAL A 63 2.58 -2.23 -2.39
CA VAL A 63 1.41 -3.00 -2.85
C VAL A 63 1.58 -4.49 -2.55
N SER A 64 2.81 -5.01 -2.70
CA SER A 64 3.13 -6.42 -2.48
C SER A 64 3.04 -6.80 -1.00
N ALA A 65 3.62 -6.00 -0.10
CA ALA A 65 3.53 -6.20 1.34
C ALA A 65 2.07 -6.23 1.83
N GLY A 66 1.21 -5.38 1.25
CA GLY A 66 -0.23 -5.42 1.49
C GLY A 66 -0.84 -6.79 1.17
N HIS A 67 -0.66 -7.26 -0.07
CA HIS A 67 -1.27 -8.51 -0.55
C HIS A 67 -0.69 -9.79 0.07
N PHE A 68 0.62 -9.85 0.28
CA PHE A 68 1.30 -11.08 0.68
C PHE A 68 1.53 -11.21 2.18
N GLU A 69 1.36 -10.12 2.95
CA GLU A 69 1.56 -10.15 4.39
C GLU A 69 0.37 -9.55 5.15
N VAL A 70 0.07 -8.27 4.91
CA VAL A 70 -0.83 -7.52 5.81
C VAL A 70 -2.29 -7.96 5.70
N TYR A 71 -2.85 -8.04 4.49
CA TYR A 71 -4.26 -8.39 4.33
C TYR A 71 -4.57 -9.82 4.80
N GLU A 72 -3.61 -10.75 4.68
CA GLU A 72 -3.77 -12.10 5.21
C GLU A 72 -3.90 -12.08 6.74
N GLN A 73 -3.04 -11.33 7.44
CA GLN A 73 -3.11 -11.20 8.90
C GLN A 73 -4.41 -10.53 9.35
N LEU A 74 -4.85 -9.46 8.69
CA LEU A 74 -6.11 -8.77 9.00
C LEU A 74 -7.32 -9.70 8.81
N ILE A 75 -7.34 -10.49 7.73
CA ILE A 75 -8.40 -11.47 7.48
C ILE A 75 -8.37 -12.57 8.55
N GLN A 76 -7.17 -13.02 8.95
CA GLN A 76 -7.04 -14.04 9.98
C GLN A 76 -7.55 -13.54 11.35
N GLU A 77 -7.24 -12.31 11.74
CA GLU A 77 -7.83 -11.70 12.95
C GLU A 77 -9.36 -11.62 12.85
N ALA A 78 -9.89 -11.15 11.71
CA ALA A 78 -11.34 -11.10 11.48
C ALA A 78 -12.02 -12.48 11.63
N ARG A 79 -11.35 -13.57 11.21
CA ARG A 79 -11.84 -14.95 11.42
C ARG A 79 -11.84 -15.35 12.89
N GLU A 80 -10.82 -14.96 13.65
CA GLU A 80 -10.68 -15.32 15.06
C GLU A 80 -11.75 -14.64 15.92
N PHE A 81 -12.06 -13.37 15.65
CA PHE A 81 -13.06 -12.61 16.41
C PHE A 81 -14.50 -12.83 15.92
N ASN A 82 -14.69 -13.25 14.66
CA ASN A 82 -15.98 -13.62 14.06
C ASN A 82 -17.10 -12.60 14.31
N ASP A 83 -16.80 -11.32 14.08
CA ASP A 83 -17.66 -10.18 14.39
C ASP A 83 -18.19 -9.43 13.15
N GLY A 84 -18.14 -10.07 11.98
CA GLY A 84 -18.58 -9.49 10.70
C GLY A 84 -17.46 -8.84 9.87
N GLY A 85 -16.21 -8.90 10.34
CA GLY A 85 -15.05 -8.38 9.63
C GLY A 85 -14.74 -9.08 8.30
N LEU A 86 -15.16 -10.34 8.12
CA LEU A 86 -14.91 -11.08 6.89
C LEU A 86 -15.74 -10.58 5.71
N GLU A 87 -17.00 -10.25 5.95
CA GLU A 87 -17.89 -9.67 4.95
C GLU A 87 -17.40 -8.30 4.50
N LEU A 88 -16.77 -7.56 5.41
CA LEU A 88 -16.12 -6.30 5.09
C LEU A 88 -14.90 -6.52 4.20
N ALA A 89 -13.97 -7.40 4.61
CA ALA A 89 -12.79 -7.73 3.83
C ALA A 89 -13.17 -8.21 2.41
N ALA A 90 -14.17 -9.07 2.29
CA ALA A 90 -14.66 -9.58 1.01
C ALA A 90 -15.20 -8.49 0.06
N LYS A 91 -15.67 -7.36 0.59
CA LYS A 91 -16.15 -6.22 -0.23
C LYS A 91 -15.02 -5.29 -0.65
N LEU A 92 -14.03 -5.07 0.22
CA LEU A 92 -12.96 -4.12 -0.04
C LEU A 92 -11.81 -4.73 -0.83
N TYR A 93 -11.48 -6.00 -0.60
CA TYR A 93 -10.35 -6.66 -1.24
C TYR A 93 -10.37 -6.59 -2.78
N PRO A 94 -11.50 -6.85 -3.47
CA PRO A 94 -11.55 -6.73 -4.94
C PRO A 94 -11.34 -5.29 -5.45
N ARG A 95 -11.70 -4.28 -4.64
CA ARG A 95 -11.47 -2.87 -4.98
C ARG A 95 -10.01 -2.50 -4.81
N ILE A 96 -9.35 -3.03 -3.78
CA ILE A 96 -7.91 -2.87 -3.57
C ILE A 96 -7.14 -3.54 -4.72
N GLU A 97 -7.50 -4.75 -5.15
CA GLU A 97 -6.87 -5.41 -6.30
C GLU A 97 -6.92 -4.55 -7.58
N GLN A 98 -8.04 -3.85 -7.83
CA GLN A 98 -8.14 -2.90 -8.96
C GLN A 98 -7.14 -1.75 -8.83
N THR A 99 -6.89 -1.25 -7.62
CA THR A 99 -5.87 -0.21 -7.40
C THR A 99 -4.45 -0.75 -7.62
N THR A 100 -4.20 -2.00 -7.27
CA THR A 100 -2.92 -2.68 -7.50
C THR A 100 -2.65 -2.84 -9.01
N GLU A 101 -3.67 -3.16 -9.80
CA GLU A 101 -3.53 -3.22 -11.26
C GLU A 101 -3.11 -1.86 -11.85
N VAL A 102 -3.64 -0.74 -11.34
CA VAL A 102 -3.21 0.59 -11.77
C VAL A 102 -1.75 0.86 -11.38
N ALA A 103 -1.33 0.47 -10.17
CA ALA A 103 0.04 0.63 -9.71
C ALA A 103 1.04 -0.17 -10.56
N LEU A 104 0.71 -1.42 -10.90
CA LEU A 104 1.55 -2.26 -11.76
C LEU A 104 1.62 -1.70 -13.19
N ASN A 105 0.48 -1.29 -13.76
CA ASN A 105 0.45 -0.64 -15.07
C ASN A 105 1.28 0.65 -15.11
N PHE A 106 1.35 1.40 -14.01
CA PHE A 106 2.21 2.57 -13.91
C PHE A 106 3.70 2.18 -13.93
N ASN A 107 4.08 1.16 -13.16
CA ASN A 107 5.46 0.63 -13.15
C ASN A 107 5.91 0.17 -14.54
N ASP A 108 5.07 -0.58 -15.25
CA ASP A 108 5.40 -1.14 -16.57
C ASP A 108 5.69 -0.05 -17.64
N ARG A 109 5.23 1.19 -17.43
CA ARG A 109 5.53 2.31 -18.33
C ARG A 109 7.00 2.73 -18.31
N LEU A 110 7.75 2.37 -17.27
CA LEU A 110 9.17 2.69 -17.10
C LEU A 110 10.12 1.66 -17.69
N ASP A 111 9.59 0.58 -18.29
CA ASP A 111 10.38 -0.56 -18.78
C ASP A 111 11.41 -0.16 -19.85
N GLY A 112 12.66 -0.07 -19.41
CA GLY A 112 13.89 -0.22 -20.21
C GLY A 112 14.19 0.79 -21.31
N ARG A 113 13.30 1.75 -21.59
CA ARG A 113 13.50 2.77 -22.63
C ARG A 113 14.03 4.09 -22.07
N GLU A 114 14.80 4.79 -22.90
CA GLU A 114 15.08 6.21 -22.68
C GLU A 114 13.77 7.00 -22.74
N LEU A 115 13.60 7.97 -21.84
CA LEU A 115 12.41 8.80 -21.81
C LEU A 115 12.67 10.09 -22.61
N SER A 116 11.80 10.40 -23.56
CA SER A 116 11.75 11.75 -24.12
C SER A 116 11.02 12.71 -23.18
N GLU A 117 11.14 14.02 -23.40
CA GLU A 117 10.36 15.02 -22.65
C GLU A 117 8.84 14.79 -22.80
N VAL A 118 8.40 14.25 -23.94
CA VAL A 118 6.99 13.88 -24.16
C VAL A 118 6.60 12.71 -23.26
N ASP A 119 7.41 11.65 -23.20
CA ASP A 119 7.17 10.50 -22.33
C ASP A 119 7.13 10.93 -20.85
N VAL A 120 8.03 11.84 -20.44
CA VAL A 120 8.04 12.40 -19.07
C VAL A 120 6.74 13.12 -18.77
N LYS A 121 6.26 14.00 -19.66
CA LYS A 121 4.98 14.70 -19.46
C LYS A 121 3.81 13.73 -19.36
N GLU A 122 3.81 12.66 -20.16
CA GLU A 122 2.82 11.60 -20.04
C GLU A 122 2.90 10.87 -18.70
N LEU A 123 4.10 10.56 -18.22
CA LEU A 123 4.30 9.95 -16.90
C LEU A 123 3.79 10.84 -15.76
N PHE A 124 3.92 12.17 -15.86
CA PHE A 124 3.34 13.10 -14.87
C PHE A 124 1.81 13.10 -14.88
N ASN A 125 1.17 12.94 -16.04
CA ASN A 125 -0.28 12.78 -16.11
C ASN A 125 -0.72 11.46 -15.46
N GLU A 126 0.00 10.36 -15.73
CA GLU A 126 -0.27 9.07 -15.11
C GLU A 126 0.04 9.07 -13.60
N LEU A 127 1.06 9.82 -13.17
CA LEU A 127 1.37 10.04 -11.75
C LEU A 127 0.21 10.70 -11.03
N SER A 128 -0.41 11.71 -11.65
CA SER A 128 -1.58 12.39 -11.07
C SER A 128 -2.75 11.41 -10.88
N ARG A 129 -3.02 10.57 -11.89
CA ARG A 129 -4.03 9.50 -11.80
C ARG A 129 -3.69 8.47 -10.74
N LEU A 130 -2.42 8.07 -10.64
CA LEU A 130 -1.95 7.16 -9.60
C LEU A 130 -2.21 7.75 -8.20
N GLY A 131 -1.98 9.04 -8.00
CA GLY A 131 -2.27 9.74 -6.75
C GLY A 131 -3.71 9.60 -6.29
N GLU A 132 -4.68 9.84 -7.17
CA GLU A 132 -6.12 9.69 -6.86
C GLU A 132 -6.48 8.24 -6.49
N VAL A 133 -5.89 7.28 -7.20
CA VAL A 133 -6.09 5.85 -6.93
C VAL A 133 -5.48 5.44 -5.59
N LEU A 134 -4.29 5.96 -5.28
CA LEU A 134 -3.61 5.72 -4.00
C LEU A 134 -4.38 6.32 -2.83
N GLU A 135 -4.95 7.52 -2.96
CA GLU A 135 -5.82 8.11 -1.94
C GLU A 135 -7.00 7.18 -1.61
N SER A 136 -7.73 6.75 -2.63
CA SER A 136 -8.84 5.80 -2.47
C SER A 136 -8.37 4.47 -1.86
N ARG A 137 -7.19 4.00 -2.23
CA ARG A 137 -6.59 2.79 -1.66
C ARG A 137 -6.31 2.97 -0.17
N PHE A 138 -5.66 4.06 0.23
CA PHE A 138 -5.34 4.33 1.62
C PHE A 138 -6.59 4.40 2.50
N GLU A 139 -7.66 5.04 2.02
CA GLU A 139 -8.95 5.06 2.75
C GLU A 139 -9.50 3.65 2.99
N MET A 140 -9.44 2.77 1.99
CA MET A 140 -9.90 1.38 2.14
C MET A 140 -9.02 0.60 3.10
N GLU A 141 -7.71 0.80 3.06
CA GLU A 141 -6.76 0.14 3.94
C GLU A 141 -6.89 0.61 5.39
N ASP A 142 -7.07 1.90 5.61
CA ASP A 142 -7.34 2.47 6.93
C ASP A 142 -8.66 1.92 7.48
N PHE A 143 -9.67 1.78 6.62
CA PHE A 143 -10.93 1.15 7.00
C PHE A 143 -10.75 -0.32 7.40
N LEU A 144 -9.89 -1.07 6.70
CA LEU A 144 -9.57 -2.45 7.07
C LEU A 144 -8.83 -2.51 8.41
N ILE A 145 -7.80 -1.68 8.62
CA ILE A 145 -7.04 -1.65 9.89
C ILE A 145 -7.98 -1.32 11.06
N GLU A 146 -8.82 -0.30 10.90
CA GLU A 146 -9.70 0.14 11.98
C GLU A 146 -10.70 -0.94 12.40
N ASN A 147 -11.33 -1.58 11.41
CA ASN A 147 -12.42 -2.53 11.69
C ASN A 147 -11.95 -3.95 11.95
N LEU A 148 -10.76 -4.35 11.47
CA LEU A 148 -10.27 -5.72 11.58
C LEU A 148 -9.16 -5.89 12.62
N HIS A 149 -8.49 -4.82 13.04
CA HIS A 149 -7.39 -4.88 14.01
C HIS A 149 -7.65 -3.98 15.23
N ASN A 150 -7.89 -2.68 15.03
CA ASN A 150 -8.07 -1.73 16.15
C ASN A 150 -9.34 -1.99 16.95
N ALA A 151 -10.42 -2.43 16.29
CA ALA A 151 -11.66 -2.84 16.94
C ALA A 151 -11.47 -3.97 17.98
N HIS A 152 -10.36 -4.71 17.90
CA HIS A 152 -10.04 -5.81 18.80
C HIS A 152 -9.06 -5.44 19.91
N ALA A 153 -8.44 -4.26 19.86
CA ALA A 153 -7.49 -3.80 20.88
C ALA A 153 -8.05 -3.89 22.31
N GLY A 154 -9.31 -3.47 22.51
CA GLY A 154 -9.99 -3.56 23.81
C GLY A 154 -10.36 -4.99 24.23
N LYS A 155 -10.61 -5.89 23.26
CA LYS A 155 -10.94 -7.30 23.49
C LYS A 155 -9.70 -8.11 23.88
N VAL A 156 -8.54 -7.77 23.33
CA VAL A 156 -7.25 -8.40 23.65
C VAL A 156 -6.70 -7.93 25.00
N ALA A 157 -6.94 -6.67 25.40
CA ALA A 157 -6.51 -6.15 26.70
C ALA A 157 -7.28 -6.73 27.90
N SER A 158 -8.46 -7.32 27.64
CA SER A 158 -9.34 -7.92 28.65
C SER A 158 -9.27 -9.45 28.71
N ALA A 159 -8.45 -10.08 27.86
CA ALA A 159 -8.17 -11.52 27.80
C ALA A 159 -6.85 -11.87 28.50
#